data_AF-A0A453EBB3-F1
#
_entry.id   AF-A0A453EBB3-F1
#
_cell.length_a   1.000
_cell.length_b   1.000
_cell.length_c   1.000
_cell.angle_alpha   90.00
_cell.angle_beta   90.00
_cell.angle_gamma   90.00
#
_symmetry.space_group_name_H-M   'P 1'
#
loop_
_entity.id
_entity.type
_entity.pdbx_description
1 polymer ?
#
loop_
_entity_poly.entity_id
_entity_poly.type
_entity_poly.pdbx_seq_one_letter_code
_entity_poly.pdbx_strand_id
1 'polypeptide(L)'
;AHMEEKGEDAAAKVALNPEKWLEFKLQEKATVSHDSELFRFSFDPSTKLGLDVASCLVTRAPIGQEVEGKRKYVIRPYTPISDPDSKGYFDLLIKVYPEGKMSQHFANLKPGDVLEVKGPIEKLRYSPNMKRQIGMVAGGTGITPMLQVVRAILKNPDDNTQRFP
;
A
#
# COMPACT_ATOMS: atom_id res chain seq x y z
N ALA A 1 15.27 40.08 -17.44
CA ALA A 1 14.08 39.20 -17.42
C ALA A 1 14.37 38.02 -18.32
N HIS A 2 14.75 36.88 -17.74
CA HIS A 2 14.78 35.60 -18.45
C HIS A 2 14.17 34.59 -17.49
N MET A 3 12.89 34.32 -17.68
CA MET A 3 12.23 33.13 -17.16
C MET A 3 12.65 31.99 -18.06
N GLU A 4 13.47 31.08 -17.54
CA GLU A 4 13.63 29.76 -18.15
C GLU A 4 12.43 28.92 -17.72
N GLU A 5 11.56 28.62 -18.68
CA GLU A 5 10.58 27.55 -18.57
C GLU A 5 11.33 26.23 -18.37
N LYS A 6 11.29 25.71 -17.15
CA LYS A 6 11.68 24.32 -16.89
C LYS A 6 10.59 23.44 -17.49
N GLY A 7 10.95 22.75 -18.57
CA GLY A 7 10.14 21.69 -19.15
C GLY A 7 9.75 20.67 -18.09
N GLU A 8 8.44 20.44 -17.96
CA GLU A 8 7.88 19.26 -17.31
C GLU A 8 8.35 18.03 -18.09
N ASP A 9 9.44 17.45 -17.63
CA ASP A 9 9.81 16.09 -17.98
C ASP A 9 8.63 15.18 -17.61
N ALA A 10 8.16 14.37 -18.56
CA ALA A 10 6.95 13.56 -18.44
C ALA A 10 7.14 12.41 -17.43
N ALA A 11 7.26 12.75 -16.15
CA ALA A 11 7.25 11.81 -15.05
C ALA A 11 5.89 11.11 -15.06
N ALA A 12 5.89 9.79 -15.24
CA ALA A 12 4.68 8.98 -15.22
C ALA A 12 3.83 9.35 -13.99
N LYS A 13 2.64 9.89 -14.21
CA LYS A 13 1.73 10.33 -13.16
C LYS A 13 1.35 9.11 -12.32
N VAL A 14 1.85 9.03 -11.08
CA VAL A 14 1.53 7.97 -10.13
C VAL A 14 0.33 8.37 -9.27
N ALA A 15 -0.40 7.39 -8.73
CA ALA A 15 -1.62 7.65 -7.98
C ALA A 15 -1.36 8.12 -6.54
N LEU A 16 -0.27 7.68 -5.90
CA LEU A 16 0.08 8.10 -4.54
C LEU A 16 0.79 9.46 -4.51
N ASN A 17 0.61 10.18 -3.40
CA ASN A 17 1.33 11.41 -3.10
C ASN A 17 1.89 11.36 -1.66
N PRO A 18 3.19 11.64 -1.43
CA PRO A 18 3.80 11.49 -0.11
C PRO A 18 3.44 12.63 0.86
N GLU A 19 3.00 13.77 0.32
CA GLU A 19 2.69 14.99 1.07
C GLU A 19 1.18 15.12 1.34
N LYS A 20 0.35 14.62 0.42
CA LYS A 20 -1.11 14.81 0.44
C LYS A 20 -1.85 13.51 0.72
N TRP A 21 -2.91 13.62 1.51
CA TRP A 21 -3.89 12.55 1.64
C TRP A 21 -4.82 12.57 0.43
N LEU A 22 -4.96 11.42 -0.22
CA LEU A 22 -5.80 11.22 -1.39
C LEU A 22 -6.85 10.17 -1.07
N GLU A 23 -8.05 10.36 -1.62
CA GLU A 23 -9.15 9.42 -1.44
C GLU A 23 -9.13 8.36 -2.53
N PHE A 24 -9.21 7.10 -2.11
CA PHE A 24 -9.33 5.96 -3.01
C PHE A 24 -10.64 5.25 -2.74
N LYS A 25 -11.39 4.99 -3.81
CA LYS A 25 -12.71 4.37 -3.72
C LYS A 25 -12.58 2.86 -3.61
N LEU A 26 -13.27 2.26 -2.65
CA LEU A 26 -13.42 0.81 -2.57
C LEU A 26 -14.28 0.35 -3.75
N GLN A 27 -13.66 -0.42 -4.65
CA GLN A 27 -14.34 -1.02 -5.79
C GLN A 27 -15.08 -2.29 -5.37
N GLU A 28 -14.39 -3.18 -4.64
CA GLU A 28 -14.93 -4.47 -4.21
C GLU A 28 -14.18 -4.98 -2.98
N LYS A 29 -14.80 -5.91 -2.25
CA LYS A 29 -14.15 -6.68 -1.20
C LYS A 29 -14.55 -8.14 -1.25
N ALA A 30 -13.66 -9.02 -0.80
CA ALA A 30 -13.88 -10.46 -0.79
C ALA A 30 -13.36 -11.10 0.50
N THR A 31 -14.12 -12.03 1.07
CA THR A 31 -13.68 -12.82 2.24
C THR A 31 -12.60 -13.82 1.83
N VAL A 32 -11.48 -13.85 2.54
CA VAL A 32 -10.35 -14.77 2.30
C VAL A 32 -10.30 -15.87 3.36
N SER A 33 -10.61 -15.53 4.61
CA SER A 33 -10.71 -16.48 5.73
C SER A 33 -11.78 -16.03 6.73
N HIS A 34 -11.94 -16.75 7.83
CA HIS A 34 -12.84 -16.39 8.93
C HIS A 34 -12.52 -15.02 9.57
N ASP A 35 -11.31 -14.50 9.38
CA ASP A 35 -10.83 -13.27 10.00
C ASP A 35 -10.10 -12.35 9.03
N SER A 36 -10.07 -12.64 7.72
CA SER A 36 -9.33 -11.84 6.74
C SER A 36 -10.16 -11.56 5.49
N GLU A 37 -10.09 -10.31 5.04
CA GLU A 37 -10.79 -9.81 3.86
C GLU A 37 -9.78 -9.11 2.93
N LEU A 38 -10.02 -9.27 1.62
CA LEU A 38 -9.32 -8.56 0.56
C LEU A 38 -10.13 -7.34 0.14
N PHE A 39 -9.49 -6.18 0.09
CA PHE A 39 -10.10 -4.92 -0.31
C PHE A 39 -9.41 -4.36 -1.55
N ARG A 40 -10.16 -4.17 -2.64
CA ARG A 40 -9.66 -3.57 -3.87
C ARG A 40 -10.08 -2.12 -3.98
N PHE A 41 -9.10 -1.24 -4.02
CA PHE A 41 -9.31 0.19 -4.21
C PHE A 41 -8.96 0.59 -5.64
N SER A 42 -9.80 1.39 -6.27
CA SER A 42 -9.62 1.86 -7.64
C SER A 42 -9.11 3.29 -7.72
N PHE A 43 -8.35 3.58 -8.77
CA PHE A 43 -7.90 4.91 -9.17
C PHE A 43 -7.78 4.98 -10.70
N ASP A 44 -7.15 6.04 -11.24
CA ASP A 44 -7.00 6.22 -12.69
C ASP A 44 -6.40 4.97 -13.36
N PRO A 45 -7.13 4.33 -14.31
CA PRO A 45 -6.74 3.07 -14.95
C PRO A 45 -5.50 3.16 -15.84
N SER A 46 -5.07 4.37 -16.21
CA SER A 46 -3.87 4.60 -17.01
C SER A 46 -2.59 4.65 -16.17
N THR A 47 -2.74 4.91 -14.86
CA THR A 47 -1.63 5.16 -13.92
C THR A 47 -1.30 3.93 -13.08
N LYS A 48 -0.08 3.90 -12.53
CA LYS A 48 0.35 2.94 -11.50
C LYS A 48 0.19 3.55 -10.11
N LEU A 49 0.18 2.71 -9.08
CA LEU A 49 0.07 3.19 -7.70
C LEU A 49 1.26 4.06 -7.27
N GLY A 50 2.48 3.70 -7.70
CA GLY A 50 3.71 4.41 -7.35
C GLY A 50 4.29 4.02 -5.99
N LEU A 51 4.26 2.74 -5.63
CA LEU A 51 5.08 2.20 -4.53
C LEU A 51 6.33 1.55 -5.08
N ASP A 52 7.46 1.85 -4.45
CA ASP A 52 8.71 1.11 -4.63
C ASP A 52 8.71 -0.19 -3.82
N VAL A 53 9.60 -1.11 -4.16
CA VAL A 53 9.78 -2.37 -3.41
C VAL A 53 10.18 -2.04 -1.96
N ALA A 54 9.54 -2.72 -1.00
CA ALA A 54 9.74 -2.50 0.44
C ALA A 54 9.32 -1.11 0.95
N SER A 55 8.35 -0.49 0.28
CA SER A 55 7.61 0.67 0.78
C SER A 55 6.19 0.28 1.24
N CYS A 56 5.54 1.15 2.01
CA CYS A 56 4.15 0.97 2.41
C CYS A 56 3.34 2.24 2.14
N LEU A 57 2.02 2.13 2.16
CA LEU A 57 1.13 3.28 2.23
C LEU A 57 0.65 3.46 3.67
N VAL A 58 0.23 4.67 4.01
CA VAL A 58 -0.45 4.97 5.27
C VAL A 58 -1.88 5.35 4.98
N THR A 59 -2.78 4.77 5.77
CA THR A 59 -4.22 5.03 5.72
C THR A 59 -4.63 5.85 6.92
N ARG A 60 -5.68 6.65 6.79
CA ARG A 60 -6.32 7.32 7.93
C ARG A 60 -7.84 7.25 7.85
N ALA A 61 -8.48 7.27 9.00
CA ALA A 61 -9.93 7.38 9.12
C ALA A 61 -10.30 8.09 10.43
N PRO A 62 -11.40 8.88 10.47
CA PRO A 62 -11.87 9.59 11.66
C PRO A 62 -12.65 8.64 12.60
N ILE A 63 -11.96 7.62 13.12
CA ILE A 63 -12.51 6.52 13.94
C ILE A 63 -11.88 6.45 15.35
N GLY A 64 -11.17 7.51 15.73
CA GLY A 64 -10.55 7.66 17.04
C GLY A 64 -11.55 8.11 18.10
N GLN A 65 -11.01 8.49 19.27
CA GLN A 65 -11.81 9.11 20.32
C GLN A 65 -12.42 10.42 19.80
N GLU A 66 -13.65 10.67 20.21
CA GLU A 66 -14.34 11.93 19.95
C GLU A 66 -13.92 12.97 20.99
N VAL A 67 -13.49 14.13 20.50
CA VAL A 67 -13.12 15.29 21.31
C VAL A 67 -13.78 16.50 20.67
N GLU A 68 -14.58 17.22 21.45
CA GLU A 68 -15.27 18.44 20.97
C GLU A 68 -16.12 18.21 19.70
N GLY A 69 -16.85 17.09 19.65
CA GLY A 69 -17.72 16.74 18.51
C GLY A 69 -16.97 16.31 17.24
N LYS A 70 -15.64 16.14 17.30
CA LYS A 70 -14.82 15.67 16.19
C LYS A 70 -14.10 14.38 16.56
N ARG A 71 -14.17 13.39 15.68
CA ARG A 71 -13.40 12.15 15.86
C ARG A 71 -11.95 12.34 15.45
N LYS A 72 -11.02 11.92 16.31
CA LYS A 72 -9.59 11.88 15.99
C LYS A 72 -9.32 10.89 14.85
N TYR A 73 -8.32 11.19 14.03
CA TYR A 73 -7.86 10.26 13.01
C TYR A 73 -7.05 9.11 13.62
N VAL A 74 -7.38 7.89 13.24
CA VAL A 74 -6.51 6.73 13.45
C VAL A 74 -5.72 6.52 12.18
N ILE A 75 -4.39 6.46 12.29
CA ILE A 75 -3.49 6.27 11.16
C ILE A 75 -2.83 4.90 11.27
N ARG A 76 -2.81 4.12 10.19
CA ARG A 76 -2.15 2.81 10.14
C ARG A 76 -1.43 2.57 8.81
N PRO A 77 -0.19 2.05 8.83
CA PRO A 77 0.51 1.65 7.62
C PRO A 77 0.00 0.28 7.13
N TYR A 78 -0.10 0.13 5.81
CA TYR A 78 -0.40 -1.13 5.15
C TYR A 78 0.48 -1.29 3.91
N THR A 79 0.81 -2.54 3.59
CA THR A 79 1.57 -2.87 2.40
C THR A 79 0.65 -3.57 1.41
N PRO A 80 0.41 -3.00 0.22
CA PRO A 80 -0.41 -3.64 -0.80
C PRO A 80 0.16 -4.98 -1.23
N ILE A 81 -0.76 -5.93 -1.49
CA ILE A 81 -0.43 -7.24 -2.02
C ILE A 81 -0.61 -7.30 -3.54
N SER A 82 -1.07 -6.23 -4.18
CA SER A 82 -1.10 -6.11 -5.63
C SER A 82 0.31 -5.95 -6.20
N ASP A 83 0.46 -6.23 -7.48
CA ASP A 83 1.69 -5.98 -8.22
C ASP A 83 1.98 -4.46 -8.29
N PRO A 84 3.18 -3.95 -7.96
CA PRO A 84 3.52 -2.54 -8.12
C PRO A 84 3.30 -1.99 -9.53
N ASP A 85 3.37 -2.86 -10.54
CA ASP A 85 3.14 -2.51 -11.94
C ASP A 85 1.66 -2.52 -12.36
N SER A 86 0.76 -2.98 -11.48
CA SER A 86 -0.69 -2.93 -11.74
C SER A 86 -1.16 -1.50 -11.94
N LYS A 87 -2.11 -1.32 -12.86
CA LYS A 87 -2.70 -0.02 -13.16
C LYS A 87 -4.16 0.04 -12.70
N GLY A 88 -4.56 1.21 -12.21
CA GLY A 88 -5.96 1.49 -11.84
C GLY A 88 -6.46 0.88 -10.55
N TYR A 89 -5.70 0.02 -9.88
CA TYR A 89 -6.13 -0.56 -8.61
C TYR A 89 -4.98 -0.96 -7.70
N PHE A 90 -5.32 -1.16 -6.43
CA PHE A 90 -4.47 -1.85 -5.47
C PHE A 90 -5.27 -2.66 -4.47
N ASP A 91 -4.66 -3.72 -3.98
CA ASP A 91 -5.30 -4.67 -3.10
C ASP A 91 -4.66 -4.67 -1.71
N LEU A 92 -5.48 -4.53 -0.67
CA LEU A 92 -5.08 -4.68 0.73
C LEU A 92 -5.69 -5.94 1.32
N LEU A 93 -4.85 -6.83 1.86
CA LEU A 93 -5.29 -7.96 2.66
C LEU A 93 -5.29 -7.55 4.13
N ILE A 94 -6.46 -7.50 4.74
CA ILE A 94 -6.65 -7.03 6.12
C ILE A 94 -7.19 -8.16 6.96
N LYS A 95 -6.48 -8.49 8.04
CA LYS A 95 -7.03 -9.30 9.12
C LYS A 95 -7.86 -8.43 10.05
N VAL A 96 -9.12 -8.81 10.25
CA VAL A 96 -10.09 -8.17 11.13
C VAL A 96 -9.81 -8.61 12.56
N TYR A 97 -9.56 -7.64 13.43
CA TYR A 97 -9.32 -7.88 14.85
C TYR A 97 -10.50 -7.33 15.64
N PRO A 98 -11.10 -8.08 16.59
CA PRO A 98 -12.25 -7.62 17.36
C PRO A 98 -12.07 -6.22 17.98
N GLU A 99 -10.90 -5.95 18.55
CA GLU A 99 -10.58 -4.66 19.19
C GLU A 99 -9.82 -3.68 18.26
N GLY A 100 -9.57 -4.08 17.01
CA GLY A 100 -8.78 -3.30 16.06
C GLY A 100 -9.59 -2.20 15.41
N LYS A 101 -9.44 -0.95 15.86
CA LYS A 101 -10.18 0.20 15.29
C LYS A 101 -10.14 0.27 13.76
N MET A 102 -8.94 0.25 13.18
CA MET A 102 -8.78 0.37 11.73
C MET A 102 -9.25 -0.89 10.98
N SER A 103 -8.98 -2.08 11.49
CA SER A 103 -9.41 -3.32 10.82
C SER A 103 -10.92 -3.51 10.88
N GLN A 104 -11.57 -3.10 11.96
CA GLN A 104 -13.04 -3.00 12.04
C GLN A 104 -13.60 -1.93 11.10
N HIS A 105 -12.90 -0.80 10.93
CA HIS A 105 -13.30 0.19 9.94
C HIS A 105 -13.29 -0.40 8.52
N PHE A 106 -12.21 -1.11 8.13
CA PHE A 106 -12.16 -1.84 6.86
C PHE A 106 -13.32 -2.83 6.71
N ALA A 107 -13.57 -3.67 7.71
CA ALA A 107 -14.67 -4.66 7.69
C ALA A 107 -16.04 -4.02 7.42
N ASN A 108 -16.25 -2.77 7.87
CA ASN A 108 -17.48 -2.04 7.69
C ASN A 108 -17.57 -1.26 6.36
N LEU A 109 -16.48 -1.12 5.60
CA LEU A 109 -16.50 -0.46 4.29
C LEU A 109 -17.36 -1.25 3.30
N LYS A 110 -18.05 -0.50 2.45
CA LYS A 110 -18.87 -0.99 1.34
C LYS A 110 -18.32 -0.49 0.01
N PRO A 111 -18.47 -1.25 -1.09
CA PRO A 111 -18.19 -0.74 -2.42
C PRO A 111 -18.85 0.62 -2.63
N GLY A 112 -18.07 1.63 -3.03
CA GLY A 112 -18.55 3.01 -3.05
C GLY A 112 -17.84 3.92 -2.06
N ASP A 113 -17.50 3.41 -0.88
CA ASP A 113 -16.86 4.17 0.19
C ASP A 113 -15.43 4.55 -0.18
N VAL A 114 -14.89 5.55 0.52
CA VAL A 114 -13.53 6.04 0.30
C VAL A 114 -12.62 5.76 1.48
N LEU A 115 -11.35 5.55 1.19
CA LEU A 115 -10.27 5.46 2.16
C LEU A 115 -9.23 6.54 1.85
N GLU A 116 -8.85 7.32 2.86
CA GLU A 116 -7.78 8.29 2.72
C GLU A 116 -6.41 7.63 2.86
N VAL A 117 -5.57 7.83 1.86
CA VAL A 117 -4.26 7.19 1.72
C VAL A 117 -3.19 8.25 1.41
N LYS A 118 -2.00 8.06 1.98
CA LYS A 118 -0.80 8.84 1.69
C LYS A 118 0.40 7.90 1.50
N GLY A 119 1.31 8.24 0.61
CA GLY A 119 2.51 7.43 0.34
C GLY A 119 3.17 7.77 -0.99
N PRO A 120 4.18 7.00 -1.43
CA PRO A 120 4.78 5.89 -0.71
C PRO A 120 5.53 6.36 0.54
N ILE A 121 5.58 5.50 1.57
CA ILE A 121 6.46 5.64 2.72
C ILE A 121 7.54 4.57 2.57
N GLU A 122 8.73 5.01 2.17
CA GLU A 122 9.88 4.13 2.02
C GLU A 122 10.35 3.67 3.40
N LYS A 123 10.42 2.35 3.62
CA LYS A 123 10.96 1.77 4.86
C LYS A 123 12.38 1.23 4.66
N LEU A 124 12.61 0.60 3.51
CA LEU A 124 13.90 0.07 3.12
C LEU A 124 14.04 0.21 1.61
N ARG A 125 15.12 0.81 1.14
CA ARG A 125 15.42 0.88 -0.29
C ARG A 125 15.97 -0.48 -0.74
N TYR A 126 15.13 -1.29 -1.36
CA TYR A 126 15.57 -2.55 -1.97
C TYR A 126 16.32 -2.27 -3.27
N SER A 127 17.48 -2.90 -3.44
CA SER A 127 18.16 -2.97 -4.74
C SER A 127 18.55 -4.41 -5.07
N PRO A 128 18.50 -4.81 -6.35
CA PRO A 128 18.90 -6.14 -6.76
C PRO A 128 20.32 -6.46 -6.31
N ASN A 129 20.55 -7.70 -5.85
CA ASN A 129 21.87 -8.14 -5.37
C ASN A 129 22.45 -7.36 -4.18
N MET A 130 21.66 -6.53 -3.47
CA MET A 130 22.13 -5.78 -2.29
C MET A 130 22.74 -6.69 -1.22
N LYS A 131 22.19 -7.90 -1.08
CA LYS A 131 22.66 -8.96 -0.18
C LYS A 131 22.61 -10.30 -0.90
N ARG A 132 23.58 -11.18 -0.59
CA ARG A 132 23.62 -12.56 -1.10
C ARG A 132 22.46 -13.41 -0.57
N GLN A 133 22.03 -13.17 0.67
CA GLN A 133 20.95 -13.89 1.35
C GLN A 133 20.11 -12.88 2.14
N ILE A 134 18.79 -13.07 2.16
CA ILE A 134 17.84 -12.28 2.94
C ILE A 134 17.00 -13.25 3.79
N GLY A 135 17.20 -13.21 5.11
CA GLY A 135 16.35 -13.92 6.06
C GLY A 135 15.08 -13.14 6.34
N MET A 136 13.93 -13.79 6.24
CA MET A 136 12.60 -13.18 6.40
C MET A 136 11.80 -13.95 7.45
N VAL A 137 11.38 -13.28 8.52
CA VAL A 137 10.55 -13.86 9.60
C VAL A 137 9.25 -13.07 9.73
N ALA A 138 8.13 -13.66 9.29
CA ALA A 138 6.80 -13.05 9.35
C ALA A 138 5.85 -13.84 10.28
N GLY A 139 4.93 -13.11 10.89
CA GLY A 139 3.77 -13.66 11.59
C GLY A 139 2.49 -12.92 11.19
N GLY A 140 1.41 -13.66 10.91
CA GLY A 140 0.12 -13.09 10.51
C GLY A 140 0.22 -12.18 9.27
N THR A 141 -0.44 -11.01 9.33
CA THR A 141 -0.41 -10.02 8.23
C THR A 141 0.96 -9.36 8.04
N GLY A 142 1.94 -9.62 8.91
CA GLY A 142 3.33 -9.19 8.75
C GLY A 142 4.07 -9.83 7.57
N ILE A 143 3.44 -10.78 6.85
CA ILE A 143 3.96 -11.38 5.63
C ILE A 143 3.90 -10.43 4.41
N THR A 144 3.02 -9.43 4.41
CA THR A 144 2.79 -8.59 3.22
C THR A 144 4.00 -7.78 2.76
N PRO A 145 4.86 -7.20 3.64
CA PRO A 145 6.11 -6.56 3.21
C PRO A 145 7.11 -7.57 2.63
N MET A 146 7.12 -8.80 3.15
CA MET A 146 8.02 -9.86 2.66
C MET A 146 7.62 -10.32 1.27
N LEU A 147 6.30 -10.43 1.01
CA LEU A 147 5.77 -10.80 -0.29
C LEU A 147 6.18 -9.81 -1.40
N GLN A 148 6.26 -8.52 -1.10
CA GLN A 148 6.75 -7.52 -2.07
C GLN A 148 8.21 -7.77 -2.44
N VAL A 149 9.08 -8.01 -1.46
CA VAL A 149 10.51 -8.27 -1.67
C VAL A 149 10.72 -9.58 -2.42
N VAL A 150 10.04 -10.65 -2.02
CA VAL A 150 10.13 -11.96 -2.69
C VAL A 150 9.71 -11.85 -4.15
N ARG A 151 8.59 -11.15 -4.45
CA ARG A 151 8.15 -10.97 -5.84
C ARG A 151 9.13 -10.15 -6.66
N ALA A 152 9.74 -9.12 -6.07
CA ALA A 152 10.75 -8.33 -6.76
C ALA A 152 11.97 -9.18 -7.15
N ILE A 153 12.49 -10.00 -6.21
CA ILE A 153 13.60 -10.94 -6.46
C ILE A 153 13.22 -11.95 -7.55
N LEU A 154 12.03 -12.55 -7.47
CA LEU A 154 11.62 -13.60 -8.40
C LEU A 154 11.35 -13.10 -9.83
N LYS A 155 10.92 -11.84 -9.97
CA LYS A 155 10.65 -11.22 -11.28
C LYS A 155 11.88 -10.73 -12.00
N ASN A 156 12.96 -10.42 -11.27
CA ASN A 156 14.18 -9.92 -11.85
C ASN A 156 15.16 -11.08 -12.16
N PRO A 157 15.36 -11.46 -13.43
CA PRO A 157 16.27 -12.54 -13.79
C PRO A 157 17.73 -12.24 -13.44
N ASP A 158 18.10 -10.96 -13.29
CA ASP A 158 19.45 -10.52 -12.93
C ASP A 158 19.67 -10.44 -11.41
N ASP A 159 18.64 -10.78 -10.62
CA ASP A 159 18.72 -10.81 -9.17
C ASP A 159 19.13 -12.20 -8.68
N ASN A 160 20.39 -12.30 -8.26
CA ASN A 160 21.04 -13.53 -7.83
C ASN A 160 20.95 -13.73 -6.31
N THR A 161 20.09 -12.99 -5.61
CA THR A 161 19.81 -13.28 -4.19
C THR A 161 19.36 -14.73 -4.04
N GLN A 162 20.08 -15.49 -3.19
CA GLN A 162 19.88 -16.93 -3.07
C GLN A 162 18.47 -17.25 -2.60
N ARG A 163 17.82 -18.16 -3.35
CA ARG A 163 16.53 -18.75 -3.03
C ARG A 163 16.82 -19.96 -2.14
N PHE A 164 16.21 -20.04 -0.96
CA PHE A 164 16.34 -21.26 -0.15
C PHE A 164 15.75 -22.45 -0.94
N PRO A 165 16.39 -23.63 -0.90
CA PRO A 165 15.89 -24.84 -1.54
C PRO A 165 14.60 -25.36 -0.90
#